data_AF-A0A410Q4L9-F1
#
_entry.id   AF-A0A410Q4L9-F1
#
_cell.length_a   1.000
_cell.length_b   1.000
_cell.length_c   1.000
_cell.angle_alpha   90.00
_cell.angle_beta   90.00
_cell.angle_gamma   90.00
#
_symmetry.space_group_name_H-M   'P 1'
#
loop_
_entity.id
_entity.type
_entity.pdbx_description
1 polymer ?
#
loop_
_entity_poly.entity_id
_entity_poly.type
_entity_poly.pdbx_seq_one_letter_code
_entity_poly.pdbx_strand_id
1 'polypeptide(L)'
;MLLNGIKISNHGVKFMPDKIVIVTGAGFSAPAKLPIQNKIIDAMLAPEKRSILDIKAEPQSIKFLRAFIEVGLYLLYSYGDSYDIYHKSYINILEAKTRFEAINNFLGKWGEITTLKGTDAELATKEMHSLLFERPEYIVDLNDYFKNLEILKEQIRQKLVDIHLNVSLEDVFTSFDKAIILKEHNNKYTYLDMDSVRHSILRLFTYYFGKKTMEHSFKHPAYQRVISFVSQNLDNITIVSTNWDTLWEGYLNKSGINYNLCLNDKYYKFDSKKEERVSRDKSVKLIKLHGSINWFRCLDCGGLSIIEKQPYGKYLFDDSSSEECLICKKSSKGNSVLIQPEIITPTMIKSIDNQLYRNLWKSASFALMNADKIIFIGYSFPLADYEFRMLLQKNISENAEIDVVLHYTDNPQRIAKRDQHLKYLLPEERYLDVFKRNNPHFYYNGFENYFNRNI
;
A
#
# COMPACT_ATOMS: atom_id res chain seq x y z
N MET A 1 -79.62 -12.90 2.23
CA MET A 1 -78.40 -13.65 2.58
C MET A 1 -77.29 -13.06 1.73
N LEU A 2 -76.39 -12.30 2.37
CA LEU A 2 -75.41 -11.40 1.75
C LEU A 2 -74.27 -12.18 1.08
N LEU A 3 -74.01 -11.87 -0.20
CA LEU A 3 -72.74 -12.15 -0.87
C LEU A 3 -71.73 -11.06 -0.46
N ASN A 4 -70.85 -11.39 0.49
CA ASN A 4 -69.73 -10.54 0.86
C ASN A 4 -68.43 -11.07 0.23
N GLY A 5 -67.69 -10.13 -0.37
CA GLY A 5 -66.59 -10.40 -1.28
C GLY A 5 -65.29 -10.84 -0.61
N ILE A 6 -64.55 -11.64 -1.38
CA ILE A 6 -63.14 -11.92 -1.14
C ILE A 6 -62.36 -10.72 -1.66
N LYS A 7 -61.92 -9.84 -0.76
CA LYS A 7 -60.87 -8.86 -1.04
C LYS A 7 -59.55 -9.62 -1.18
N ILE A 8 -59.03 -9.68 -2.40
CA ILE A 8 -57.65 -10.07 -2.65
C ILE A 8 -56.77 -8.92 -2.15
N SER A 9 -56.09 -9.12 -1.02
CA SER A 9 -55.09 -8.19 -0.52
C SER A 9 -53.83 -8.32 -1.38
N ASN A 10 -53.58 -7.34 -2.25
CA ASN A 10 -52.26 -7.08 -2.81
C ASN A 10 -51.32 -6.63 -1.69
N HIS A 11 -50.69 -7.59 -1.01
CA HIS A 11 -49.47 -7.37 -0.25
C HIS A 11 -48.41 -8.24 -0.92
N GLY A 12 -47.80 -7.71 -1.98
CA GLY A 12 -46.58 -8.24 -2.55
C GLY A 12 -45.46 -8.04 -1.52
N VAL A 13 -45.30 -9.02 -0.65
CA VAL A 13 -44.26 -9.06 0.37
C VAL A 13 -42.90 -9.18 -0.32
N LYS A 14 -42.02 -8.19 -0.14
CA LYS A 14 -40.58 -8.31 -0.44
C LYS A 14 -39.99 -9.26 0.61
N PHE A 15 -39.94 -10.55 0.30
CA PHE A 15 -39.63 -11.62 1.26
C PHE A 15 -38.13 -11.80 1.56
N MET A 16 -37.24 -10.99 0.98
CA MET A 16 -35.82 -11.01 1.28
C MET A 16 -35.30 -9.59 1.58
N PRO A 17 -34.46 -9.42 2.61
CA PRO A 17 -33.78 -8.15 2.87
C PRO A 17 -32.89 -7.78 1.69
N ASP A 18 -32.80 -6.48 1.40
CA ASP A 18 -32.04 -5.94 0.28
C ASP A 18 -30.55 -6.27 0.40
N LYS A 19 -29.94 -6.68 -0.70
CA LYS A 19 -28.50 -6.90 -0.80
C LYS A 19 -27.79 -5.56 -0.99
N ILE A 20 -26.96 -5.21 -0.02
CA ILE A 20 -26.28 -3.92 0.05
C ILE A 20 -24.80 -4.10 -0.27
N VAL A 21 -24.28 -3.30 -1.19
CA VAL A 21 -22.85 -3.19 -1.45
C VAL A 21 -22.35 -1.82 -1.03
N ILE A 22 -21.42 -1.77 -0.08
CA ILE A 22 -20.70 -0.55 0.25
C ILE A 22 -19.41 -0.51 -0.57
N VAL A 23 -19.21 0.57 -1.33
CA VAL A 23 -17.96 0.82 -2.07
C VAL A 23 -17.20 1.96 -1.42
N THR A 24 -15.97 1.73 -0.95
CA THR A 24 -15.16 2.77 -0.30
C THR A 24 -13.92 3.16 -1.08
N GLY A 25 -13.68 4.47 -1.19
CA GLY A 25 -12.46 5.07 -1.71
C GLY A 25 -11.74 5.96 -0.70
N ALA A 26 -10.72 6.72 -1.13
CA ALA A 26 -9.82 7.44 -0.24
C ALA A 26 -10.51 8.44 0.71
N GLY A 27 -11.69 8.96 0.34
CA GLY A 27 -12.50 9.81 1.22
C GLY A 27 -13.04 9.10 2.47
N PHE A 28 -13.17 7.77 2.44
CA PHE A 28 -13.46 6.98 3.65
C PHE A 28 -12.29 7.03 4.64
N SER A 29 -11.06 7.12 4.16
CA SER A 29 -9.83 7.14 4.97
C SER A 29 -9.46 8.54 5.48
N ALA A 30 -10.08 9.59 4.91
CA ALA A 30 -9.76 10.98 5.21
C ALA A 30 -9.95 11.37 6.70
N PRO A 31 -11.03 10.97 7.41
CA PRO A 31 -11.18 11.28 8.84
C PRO A 31 -10.11 10.65 9.74
N ALA A 32 -9.53 9.52 9.33
CA ALA A 32 -8.38 8.91 10.00
C ALA A 32 -7.06 9.62 9.72
N LYS A 33 -7.07 10.71 8.92
CA LYS A 33 -5.88 11.51 8.54
C LYS A 33 -4.78 10.66 7.89
N LEU A 34 -5.17 9.59 7.20
CA LEU A 34 -4.22 8.79 6.42
C LEU A 34 -3.70 9.62 5.24
N PRO A 35 -2.42 9.47 4.88
CA PRO A 35 -1.86 10.18 3.74
C PRO A 35 -2.62 9.76 2.47
N ILE A 36 -3.24 10.73 1.81
CA ILE A 36 -3.76 10.56 0.46
C ILE A 36 -2.55 10.34 -0.46
N GLN A 37 -2.71 9.52 -1.51
CA GLN A 37 -1.68 9.11 -2.48
C GLN A 37 -0.55 10.14 -2.71
N ASN A 38 -0.88 11.38 -3.02
CA ASN A 38 0.13 12.41 -3.35
C ASN A 38 0.98 12.91 -2.17
N LYS A 39 0.66 12.52 -0.93
CA LYS A 39 1.32 12.99 0.30
C LYS A 39 2.32 12.00 0.90
N ILE A 40 2.55 10.86 0.27
CA ILE A 40 3.51 9.88 0.80
C ILE A 40 4.94 10.35 0.56
N ILE A 41 5.22 10.98 -0.58
CA ILE A 41 6.49 11.68 -0.79
C ILE A 41 6.66 12.76 0.29
N ASP A 42 5.63 13.56 0.57
CA ASP A 42 5.68 14.54 1.67
C ASP A 42 5.97 13.87 3.03
N ALA A 43 5.39 12.69 3.28
CA ALA A 43 5.65 11.92 4.50
C ALA A 43 7.09 11.38 4.57
N MET A 44 7.68 11.02 3.42
CA MET A 44 9.09 10.64 3.30
C MET A 44 10.03 11.82 3.53
N LEU A 45 9.62 13.01 3.07
CA LEU A 45 10.42 14.23 3.17
C LEU A 45 10.26 14.98 4.50
N ALA A 46 9.20 14.67 5.27
CA ALA A 46 8.97 15.25 6.58
C ALA A 46 10.17 15.01 7.50
N PRO A 47 10.66 16.03 8.22
CA PRO A 47 11.77 15.87 9.14
C PRO A 47 11.38 14.88 10.24
N GLU A 48 12.34 14.05 10.65
CA GLU A 48 12.09 13.17 11.78
C GLU A 48 11.92 14.00 13.04
N LYS A 49 10.84 13.76 13.79
CA LYS A 49 10.69 14.27 15.14
C LYS A 49 11.61 13.48 16.07
N ARG A 50 12.92 13.69 15.96
CA ARG A 50 13.88 13.27 16.99
C ARG A 50 14.06 14.47 17.92
N SER A 51 13.43 14.42 19.09
CA SER A 51 13.86 15.30 20.18
C SER A 51 15.30 14.93 20.54
N ILE A 52 16.17 15.90 20.82
CA ILE A 52 17.52 15.65 21.38
C ILE A 52 17.43 14.83 22.68
N LEU A 53 16.27 14.83 23.35
CA LEU A 53 15.99 14.07 24.57
C LEU A 53 15.36 12.68 24.31
N ASP A 54 15.00 12.34 23.07
CA ASP A 54 14.38 11.05 22.74
C ASP A 54 15.44 9.97 22.54
N ILE A 55 15.98 9.47 23.67
CA ILE A 55 16.88 8.30 23.76
C ILE A 55 16.19 7.00 23.24
N LYS A 56 14.90 7.06 22.86
CA LYS A 56 14.06 5.93 22.40
C LYS A 56 13.76 5.94 20.89
N ALA A 57 14.30 6.85 20.09
CA ALA A 57 14.14 6.77 18.64
C ALA A 57 14.86 5.50 18.13
N GLU A 58 14.10 4.51 17.65
CA GLU A 58 14.69 3.31 17.06
C GLU A 58 15.56 3.71 15.86
N PRO A 59 16.83 3.28 15.79
CA PRO A 59 17.69 3.57 14.65
C PRO A 59 17.06 3.00 13.37
N GLN A 60 17.10 3.78 12.29
CA GLN A 60 16.66 3.33 10.98
C GLN A 60 17.50 2.14 10.53
N SER A 61 16.93 1.12 9.90
CA SER A 61 17.72 0.00 9.38
C SER A 61 18.54 0.38 8.14
N ILE A 62 19.61 -0.36 7.88
CA ILE A 62 20.36 -0.31 6.63
C ILE A 62 19.41 -0.56 5.44
N LYS A 63 18.49 -1.51 5.56
CA LYS A 63 17.44 -1.76 4.53
C LYS A 63 16.64 -0.49 4.24
N PHE A 64 16.24 0.25 5.28
CA PHE A 64 15.49 1.50 5.13
C PHE A 64 16.33 2.59 4.47
N LEU A 65 17.54 2.82 4.98
CA LEU A 65 18.46 3.84 4.48
C LEU A 65 18.74 3.64 2.99
N ARG A 66 19.02 2.41 2.59
CA ARG A 66 19.27 2.05 1.18
C ARG A 66 18.03 2.27 0.31
N ALA A 67 16.86 1.77 0.72
CA ALA A 67 15.64 1.97 -0.03
C ALA A 67 15.34 3.47 -0.23
N PHE A 68 15.53 4.29 0.80
CA PHE A 68 15.35 5.73 0.70
C PHE A 68 16.35 6.37 -0.26
N ILE A 69 17.64 6.02 -0.16
CA ILE A 69 18.68 6.56 -1.05
C ILE A 69 18.40 6.17 -2.51
N GLU A 70 18.07 4.91 -2.78
CA GLU A 70 17.74 4.43 -4.14
C GLU A 70 16.57 5.21 -4.76
N VAL A 71 15.49 5.39 -3.99
CA VAL A 71 14.32 6.17 -4.44
C VAL A 71 14.65 7.64 -4.59
N GLY A 72 15.39 8.22 -3.64
CA GLY A 72 15.79 9.61 -3.68
C GLY A 72 16.69 9.93 -4.86
N LEU A 73 17.65 9.05 -5.18
CA LEU A 73 18.49 9.17 -6.38
C LEU A 73 17.65 9.11 -7.65
N TYR A 74 16.69 8.17 -7.74
CA TYR A 74 15.78 8.11 -8.89
C TYR A 74 14.96 9.41 -9.06
N LEU A 75 14.43 9.95 -7.95
CA LEU A 75 13.65 11.19 -7.98
C LEU A 75 14.51 12.39 -8.38
N LEU A 76 15.73 12.51 -7.85
CA LEU A 76 16.68 13.55 -8.23
C LEU A 76 17.09 13.45 -9.70
N TYR A 77 17.26 12.23 -10.21
CA TYR A 77 17.57 12.04 -11.63
C TYR A 77 16.42 12.41 -12.55
N SER A 78 15.21 11.94 -12.22
CA SER A 78 14.06 11.99 -13.13
C SER A 78 13.30 13.30 -13.06
N TYR A 79 13.33 13.97 -11.90
CA TYR A 79 12.49 15.12 -11.60
C TYR A 79 13.24 16.27 -10.89
N GLY A 80 14.55 16.14 -10.68
CA GLY A 80 15.35 17.11 -9.95
C GLY A 80 16.72 17.35 -10.58
N ASP A 81 17.71 17.60 -9.74
CA ASP A 81 19.09 17.86 -10.10
C ASP A 81 20.06 17.18 -9.11
N SER A 82 21.37 17.42 -9.26
CA SER A 82 22.40 16.95 -8.32
C SER A 82 22.52 15.42 -8.15
N TYR A 83 21.88 14.63 -9.03
CA TYR A 83 21.97 13.17 -9.03
C TYR A 83 23.42 12.68 -9.00
N ASP A 84 24.29 13.19 -9.89
CA ASP A 84 25.64 12.64 -10.06
C ASP A 84 26.49 12.79 -8.79
N ILE A 85 26.27 13.85 -8.01
CA ILE A 85 26.97 14.11 -6.74
C ILE A 85 26.58 13.04 -5.71
N TYR A 86 25.28 12.87 -5.47
CA TYR A 86 24.79 11.92 -4.46
C TYR A 86 24.98 10.48 -4.89
N HIS A 87 24.85 10.18 -6.19
CA HIS A 87 25.12 8.86 -6.73
C HIS A 87 26.59 8.47 -6.53
N LYS A 88 27.53 9.38 -6.81
CA LYS A 88 28.96 9.14 -6.56
C LYS A 88 29.24 8.88 -5.08
N SER A 89 28.64 9.68 -4.18
CA SER A 89 28.73 9.43 -2.73
C SER A 89 28.20 8.06 -2.34
N TYR A 90 27.07 7.64 -2.92
CA TYR A 90 26.48 6.34 -2.64
C TYR A 90 27.39 5.19 -3.08
N ILE A 91 27.94 5.25 -4.30
CA ILE A 91 28.87 4.23 -4.82
C ILE A 91 30.11 4.14 -3.93
N ASN A 92 30.69 5.27 -3.51
CA ASN A 92 31.84 5.26 -2.60
C ASN A 92 31.54 4.54 -1.27
N ILE A 93 30.35 4.75 -0.71
CA ILE A 93 29.92 4.07 0.53
C ILE A 93 29.78 2.56 0.31
N LEU A 94 29.22 2.13 -0.82
CA LEU A 94 29.08 0.72 -1.15
C LEU A 94 30.43 0.04 -1.39
N GLU A 95 31.33 0.67 -2.16
CA GLU A 95 32.68 0.16 -2.40
C GLU A 95 33.48 0.00 -1.11
N ALA A 96 33.40 0.99 -0.20
CA ALA A 96 34.09 0.93 1.08
C ALA A 96 33.62 -0.25 1.93
N LYS A 97 32.30 -0.52 1.95
CA LYS A 97 31.74 -1.70 2.62
C LYS A 97 32.23 -3.00 2.00
N THR A 98 32.20 -3.12 0.67
CA THR A 98 32.66 -4.34 -0.03
C THR A 98 34.13 -4.62 0.27
N ARG A 99 34.98 -3.58 0.32
CA ARG A 99 36.39 -3.71 0.71
C ARG A 99 36.54 -4.20 2.15
N PHE A 100 35.79 -3.62 3.10
CA PHE A 100 35.80 -4.05 4.50
C PHE A 100 35.37 -5.51 4.67
N GLU A 101 34.31 -5.94 3.97
CA GLU A 101 33.86 -7.33 3.99
C GLU A 101 34.90 -8.30 3.40
N ALA A 102 35.56 -7.91 2.30
CA ALA A 102 36.65 -8.69 1.70
C ALA A 102 37.84 -8.85 2.65
N ILE A 103 38.26 -7.76 3.31
CA ILE A 103 39.34 -7.77 4.31
C ILE A 103 38.98 -8.67 5.48
N ASN A 104 37.77 -8.56 6.04
CA ASN A 104 37.35 -9.39 7.17
C ASN A 104 37.25 -10.88 6.81
N ASN A 105 36.74 -11.21 5.63
CA ASN A 105 36.68 -12.59 5.15
C ASN A 105 38.11 -13.16 5.00
N PHE A 106 39.02 -12.37 4.45
CA PHE A 106 40.42 -12.75 4.34
C PHE A 106 41.11 -12.91 5.70
N LEU A 107 40.94 -11.97 6.64
CA LEU A 107 41.46 -12.06 8.01
C LEU A 107 40.91 -13.29 8.75
N GLY A 108 39.61 -13.59 8.57
CA GLY A 108 38.97 -14.79 9.11
C GLY A 108 39.58 -16.07 8.57
N LYS A 109 39.90 -16.11 7.27
CA LYS A 109 40.63 -17.22 6.62
C LYS A 109 42.12 -17.25 6.95
N TRP A 110 42.69 -16.11 7.33
CA TRP A 110 44.11 -16.01 7.69
C TRP A 110 44.47 -16.90 8.89
N GLY A 111 43.54 -17.02 9.85
CA GLY A 111 43.64 -18.00 10.94
C GLY A 111 43.83 -19.43 10.47
N GLU A 112 43.30 -19.81 9.30
CA GLU A 112 43.46 -21.14 8.67
C GLU A 112 44.72 -21.21 7.77
N ILE A 113 45.06 -20.10 7.10
CA ILE A 113 46.19 -19.95 6.16
C ILE A 113 47.57 -19.90 6.85
N THR A 114 47.65 -19.60 8.15
CA THR A 114 48.94 -19.64 8.91
C THR A 114 49.60 -21.02 8.97
N THR A 115 49.00 -22.05 8.36
CA THR A 115 49.60 -23.37 8.11
C THR A 115 50.31 -23.49 6.75
N LEU A 116 50.13 -22.54 5.83
CA LEU A 116 50.80 -22.49 4.53
C LEU A 116 52.25 -22.00 4.67
N LYS A 117 53.19 -22.69 4.00
CA LYS A 117 54.61 -22.31 3.89
C LYS A 117 54.96 -22.10 2.41
N GLY A 118 55.85 -21.14 2.13
CA GLY A 118 56.39 -20.91 0.78
C GLY A 118 55.72 -19.75 0.03
N THR A 119 55.82 -19.76 -1.29
CA THR A 119 55.43 -18.67 -2.22
C THR A 119 53.96 -18.25 -2.11
N ASP A 120 53.06 -19.16 -1.73
CA ASP A 120 51.63 -18.86 -1.59
C ASP A 120 51.34 -17.93 -0.39
N ALA A 121 52.13 -18.05 0.68
CA ALA A 121 52.03 -17.15 1.84
C ALA A 121 52.56 -15.74 1.51
N GLU A 122 53.59 -15.63 0.68
CA GLU A 122 54.12 -14.35 0.21
C GLU A 122 53.14 -13.64 -0.75
N LEU A 123 52.50 -14.40 -1.65
CA LEU A 123 51.50 -13.86 -2.57
C LEU A 123 50.27 -13.32 -1.81
N ALA A 124 49.76 -14.10 -0.85
CA ALA A 124 48.66 -13.69 0.02
C ALA A 124 49.01 -12.46 0.87
N THR A 125 50.26 -12.35 1.35
CA THR A 125 50.74 -11.19 2.11
C THR A 125 50.85 -9.95 1.21
N LYS A 126 51.25 -10.11 -0.05
CA LYS A 126 51.34 -9.01 -1.02
C LYS A 126 49.96 -8.49 -1.46
N GLU A 127 49.01 -9.39 -1.70
CA GLU A 127 47.60 -9.04 -1.93
C GLU A 127 47.01 -8.30 -0.72
N MET A 128 47.32 -8.77 0.50
CA MET A 128 46.93 -8.09 1.74
C MET A 128 47.53 -6.69 1.84
N HIS A 129 48.81 -6.53 1.47
CA HIS A 129 49.47 -5.23 1.53
C HIS A 129 48.83 -4.20 0.58
N SER A 130 48.46 -4.64 -0.64
CA SER A 130 47.72 -3.80 -1.59
C SER A 130 46.30 -3.46 -1.09
N LEU A 131 45.58 -4.44 -0.52
CA LEU A 131 44.23 -4.23 0.03
C LEU A 131 44.19 -3.32 1.28
N LEU A 132 45.18 -3.41 2.17
CA LEU A 132 45.21 -2.69 3.46
C LEU A 132 45.96 -1.35 3.42
N PHE A 133 47.06 -1.26 2.67
CA PHE A 133 48.03 -0.15 2.84
C PHE A 133 48.15 0.78 1.63
N GLU A 134 47.61 0.43 0.45
CA GLU A 134 47.62 1.35 -0.70
C GLU A 134 46.48 2.39 -0.61
N ARG A 135 45.40 2.13 0.14
CA ARG A 135 44.26 3.06 0.35
C ARG A 135 43.54 2.90 1.71
N PRO A 136 44.20 3.15 2.86
CA PRO A 136 43.61 2.97 4.20
C PRO A 136 42.41 3.89 4.50
N GLU A 137 42.29 5.01 3.79
CA GLU A 137 41.23 6.02 3.95
C GLU A 137 39.85 5.60 3.40
N TYR A 138 39.71 4.39 2.86
CA TYR A 138 38.46 3.83 2.31
C TYR A 138 37.97 2.56 3.02
N ILE A 139 38.51 2.24 4.20
CA ILE A 139 38.00 1.13 5.03
C ILE A 139 36.97 1.71 6.00
N VAL A 140 35.74 1.23 5.92
CA VAL A 140 34.60 1.72 6.69
C VAL A 140 34.07 0.53 7.49
N ASP A 141 34.12 0.60 8.82
CA ASP A 141 33.51 -0.44 9.66
C ASP A 141 31.97 -0.39 9.57
N LEU A 142 31.27 -1.34 10.19
CA LEU A 142 29.80 -1.39 10.13
C LEU A 142 29.11 -0.15 10.72
N ASN A 143 29.71 0.50 11.73
CA ASN A 143 29.17 1.71 12.35
C ASN A 143 29.37 2.92 11.45
N ASP A 144 30.55 3.05 10.83
CA ASP A 144 30.83 4.10 9.87
C ASP A 144 30.00 3.94 8.59
N TYR A 145 29.74 2.71 8.15
CA TYR A 145 28.88 2.42 6.99
C TYR A 145 27.46 2.92 7.24
N PHE A 146 26.91 2.56 8.41
CA PHE A 146 25.60 3.02 8.85
C PHE A 146 25.52 4.54 8.89
N LYS A 147 26.49 5.17 9.56
CA LYS A 147 26.53 6.62 9.73
C LYS A 147 26.63 7.36 8.39
N ASN A 148 27.45 6.85 7.46
CA ASN A 148 27.58 7.44 6.13
C ASN A 148 26.29 7.33 5.32
N LEU A 149 25.56 6.22 5.42
CA LEU A 149 24.23 6.10 4.81
C LEU A 149 23.22 7.07 5.43
N GLU A 150 23.22 7.23 6.76
CA GLU A 150 22.32 8.17 7.43
C GLU A 150 22.57 9.62 6.99
N ILE A 151 23.84 10.03 6.93
CA ILE A 151 24.26 11.34 6.43
C ILE A 151 23.79 11.54 4.99
N LEU A 152 24.07 10.57 4.09
CA LEU A 152 23.69 10.67 2.69
C LEU A 152 22.17 10.74 2.50
N LYS A 153 21.43 9.89 3.22
CA LYS A 153 19.95 9.90 3.22
C LYS A 153 19.42 11.27 3.61
N GLU A 154 20.02 11.91 4.61
CA GLU A 154 19.55 13.22 5.08
C GLU A 154 19.91 14.35 4.12
N GLN A 155 21.09 14.30 3.49
CA GLN A 155 21.46 15.22 2.41
C GLN A 155 20.51 15.11 1.21
N ILE A 156 20.17 13.89 0.79
CA ILE A 156 19.21 13.64 -0.30
C ILE A 156 17.81 14.14 0.11
N ARG A 157 17.34 13.85 1.33
CA ARG A 157 16.04 14.34 1.83
C ARG A 157 15.97 15.86 1.77
N GLN A 158 17.00 16.54 2.28
CA GLN A 158 17.03 18.00 2.28
C GLN A 158 17.02 18.55 0.86
N LYS A 159 17.81 17.97 -0.05
CA LYS A 159 17.80 18.37 -1.44
C LYS A 159 16.43 18.21 -2.11
N LEU A 160 15.75 17.09 -1.88
CA LEU A 160 14.40 16.84 -2.40
C LEU A 160 13.37 17.86 -1.88
N VAL A 161 13.53 18.34 -0.64
CA VAL A 161 12.73 19.44 -0.08
C VAL A 161 13.08 20.76 -0.77
N ASP A 162 14.36 21.07 -0.94
CA ASP A 162 14.82 22.34 -1.51
C ASP A 162 14.36 22.53 -2.96
N ILE A 163 14.30 21.45 -3.76
CA ILE A 163 13.79 21.51 -5.14
C ILE A 163 12.26 21.61 -5.23
N HIS A 164 11.55 21.58 -4.10
CA HIS A 164 10.08 21.62 -4.04
C HIS A 164 9.44 20.57 -4.96
N LEU A 165 9.90 19.32 -4.84
CA LEU A 165 9.48 18.23 -5.73
C LEU A 165 7.95 18.08 -5.74
N ASN A 166 7.34 18.36 -6.89
CA ASN A 166 5.90 18.24 -7.09
C ASN A 166 5.63 17.18 -8.17
N VAL A 167 5.79 15.91 -7.80
CA VAL A 167 5.57 14.76 -8.70
C VAL A 167 4.40 13.92 -8.20
N SER A 168 3.56 13.47 -9.14
CA SER A 168 2.52 12.49 -8.82
C SER A 168 3.15 11.11 -8.63
N LEU A 169 2.79 10.41 -7.55
CA LEU A 169 3.15 8.99 -7.42
C LEU A 169 2.63 8.16 -8.58
N GLU A 170 1.53 8.58 -9.20
CA GLU A 170 0.97 7.91 -10.35
C GLU A 170 1.90 7.90 -11.55
N ASP A 171 2.54 9.04 -11.83
CA ASP A 171 3.51 9.15 -12.92
C ASP A 171 4.77 8.35 -12.61
N VAL A 172 5.20 8.35 -11.35
CA VAL A 172 6.36 7.61 -10.87
C VAL A 172 6.14 6.09 -11.04
N PHE A 173 5.04 5.55 -10.51
CA PHE A 173 4.74 4.12 -10.64
C PHE A 173 4.41 3.71 -12.08
N THR A 174 3.72 4.56 -12.85
CA THR A 174 3.47 4.31 -14.28
C THR A 174 4.79 4.16 -15.05
N SER A 175 5.81 4.97 -14.72
CA SER A 175 7.13 4.86 -15.32
C SER A 175 7.82 3.54 -14.99
N PHE A 176 7.72 3.06 -13.74
CA PHE A 176 8.24 1.75 -13.36
C PHE A 176 7.51 0.61 -14.06
N ASP A 177 6.18 0.59 -13.97
CA ASP A 177 5.37 -0.51 -14.50
C ASP A 177 5.53 -0.61 -16.02
N LYS A 178 5.55 0.52 -16.74
CA LYS A 178 5.79 0.54 -18.19
C LYS A 178 7.15 -0.05 -18.56
N ALA A 179 8.23 0.41 -17.90
CA ALA A 179 9.59 -0.07 -18.18
C ALA A 179 9.70 -1.59 -17.96
N ILE A 180 9.07 -2.10 -16.91
CA ILE A 180 9.13 -3.52 -16.52
C ILE A 180 8.27 -4.39 -17.45
N ILE A 181 7.07 -3.94 -17.80
CA ILE A 181 6.17 -4.66 -18.71
C ILE A 181 6.79 -4.76 -20.11
N LEU A 182 7.33 -3.66 -20.63
CA LEU A 182 7.91 -3.60 -21.98
C LEU A 182 9.35 -4.13 -22.03
N LYS A 183 9.99 -4.32 -20.87
CA LYS A 183 11.44 -4.63 -20.74
C LYS A 183 12.31 -3.58 -21.41
N GLU A 184 11.92 -2.32 -21.29
CA GLU A 184 12.61 -1.17 -21.89
C GLU A 184 13.38 -0.39 -20.84
N HIS A 185 14.50 0.20 -21.25
CA HIS A 185 15.25 1.11 -20.39
C HIS A 185 14.53 2.47 -20.31
N ASN A 186 14.58 3.10 -19.14
CA ASN A 186 14.12 4.47 -18.96
C ASN A 186 15.33 5.37 -18.73
N ASN A 187 15.82 5.96 -19.83
CA ASN A 187 17.05 6.74 -19.86
C ASN A 187 18.24 5.94 -19.28
N LYS A 188 18.84 6.38 -18.15
CA LYS A 188 19.99 5.70 -17.51
C LYS A 188 19.61 4.46 -16.70
N TYR A 189 18.33 4.26 -16.40
CA TYR A 189 17.86 3.13 -15.61
C TYR A 189 17.49 1.98 -16.55
N THR A 190 18.11 0.82 -16.37
CA THR A 190 17.66 -0.41 -17.01
C THR A 190 16.31 -0.84 -16.43
N TYR A 191 15.57 -1.72 -17.10
CA TYR A 191 14.31 -2.22 -16.54
C TYR A 191 14.51 -2.98 -15.21
N LEU A 192 15.71 -3.55 -14.98
CA LEU A 192 16.10 -4.18 -13.72
C LEU A 192 16.32 -3.15 -12.61
N ASP A 193 16.97 -2.03 -12.93
CA ASP A 193 17.11 -0.92 -11.98
C ASP A 193 15.73 -0.34 -11.62
N MET A 194 14.85 -0.21 -12.60
CA MET A 194 13.46 0.23 -12.40
C MET A 194 12.69 -0.73 -11.49
N ASP A 195 12.85 -2.05 -11.64
CA ASP A 195 12.24 -3.04 -10.75
C ASP A 195 12.78 -2.94 -9.31
N SER A 196 14.09 -2.74 -9.15
CA SER A 196 14.72 -2.53 -7.84
C SER A 196 14.21 -1.26 -7.15
N VAL A 197 14.18 -0.12 -7.87
CA VAL A 197 13.66 1.14 -7.31
C VAL A 197 12.16 1.02 -7.01
N ARG A 198 11.38 0.36 -7.89
CA ARG A 198 9.95 0.08 -7.65
C ARG A 198 9.76 -0.73 -6.36
N HIS A 199 10.59 -1.73 -6.13
CA HIS A 199 10.56 -2.50 -4.89
C HIS A 199 10.85 -1.61 -3.67
N SER A 200 11.91 -0.80 -3.73
CA SER A 200 12.30 0.11 -2.64
C SER A 200 11.22 1.13 -2.30
N ILE A 201 10.62 1.80 -3.30
CA ILE A 201 9.52 2.74 -3.06
C ILE A 201 8.28 2.04 -2.53
N LEU A 202 7.99 0.81 -2.97
CA LEU A 202 6.84 0.05 -2.49
C LEU A 202 6.97 -0.30 -1.01
N ARG A 203 8.16 -0.68 -0.55
CA ARG A 203 8.43 -0.93 0.87
C ARG A 203 8.29 0.35 1.70
N LEU A 204 8.87 1.46 1.24
CA LEU A 204 8.76 2.76 1.92
C LEU A 204 7.30 3.21 1.99
N PHE A 205 6.57 3.09 0.88
CA PHE A 205 5.14 3.34 0.82
C PHE A 205 4.40 2.56 1.91
N THR A 206 4.61 1.24 1.99
CA THR A 206 3.98 0.39 3.00
C THR A 206 4.37 0.80 4.43
N TYR A 207 5.64 1.15 4.67
CA TYR A 207 6.12 1.59 5.98
C TYR A 207 5.48 2.90 6.44
N TYR A 208 5.55 3.96 5.61
CA TYR A 208 5.02 5.28 5.98
C TYR A 208 3.50 5.26 6.10
N PHE A 209 2.83 4.59 5.16
CA PHE A 209 1.38 4.44 5.20
C PHE A 209 0.96 3.59 6.41
N GLY A 210 1.66 2.48 6.64
CA GLY A 210 1.47 1.59 7.78
C GLY A 210 1.56 2.27 9.14
N LYS A 211 2.62 3.08 9.34
CA LYS A 211 2.81 3.88 10.55
C LYS A 211 1.61 4.79 10.83
N LYS A 212 1.09 5.46 9.80
CA LYS A 212 -0.08 6.33 9.92
C LYS A 212 -1.35 5.58 10.28
N THR A 213 -1.58 4.41 9.69
CA THR A 213 -2.74 3.56 10.02
C THR A 213 -2.71 3.10 11.48
N MET A 214 -1.54 2.84 12.04
CA MET A 214 -1.39 2.42 13.43
C MET A 214 -1.59 3.54 14.46
N GLU A 215 -1.29 4.79 14.09
CA GLU A 215 -1.55 5.96 14.93
C GLU A 215 -3.06 6.21 15.13
N HIS A 216 -3.91 5.58 14.31
CA HIS A 216 -5.36 5.71 14.40
C HIS A 216 -5.93 5.02 15.65
N SER A 217 -6.79 5.70 16.40
CA SER A 217 -7.36 5.19 17.65
C SER A 217 -8.45 4.13 17.45
N PHE A 218 -9.04 4.08 16.25
CA PHE A 218 -10.25 3.30 15.92
C PHE A 218 -11.43 3.58 16.87
N LYS A 219 -11.58 4.83 17.32
CA LYS A 219 -12.72 5.30 18.14
C LYS A 219 -13.48 6.45 17.49
N HIS A 220 -13.14 6.80 16.24
CA HIS A 220 -13.73 7.96 15.59
C HIS A 220 -15.23 7.73 15.29
N PRO A 221 -16.14 8.64 15.70
CA PRO A 221 -17.60 8.44 15.66
C PRO A 221 -18.15 8.09 14.28
N ALA A 222 -17.69 8.79 13.24
CA ALA A 222 -18.10 8.53 11.87
C ALA A 222 -18.03 7.04 11.48
N TYR A 223 -16.90 6.37 11.77
CA TYR A 223 -16.73 4.96 11.46
C TYR A 223 -17.57 4.06 12.36
N GLN A 224 -17.75 4.42 13.64
CA GLN A 224 -18.61 3.65 14.55
C GLN A 224 -20.03 3.55 14.02
N ARG A 225 -20.58 4.63 13.43
CA ARG A 225 -21.92 4.60 12.82
C ARG A 225 -21.99 3.67 11.61
N VAL A 226 -20.98 3.71 10.74
CA VAL A 226 -20.89 2.79 9.59
C VAL A 226 -20.87 1.34 10.08
N ILE A 227 -20.10 1.06 11.14
CA ILE A 227 -20.00 -0.28 11.71
C ILE A 227 -21.31 -0.71 12.37
N SER A 228 -22.04 0.19 13.04
CA SER A 228 -23.39 -0.10 13.53
C SER A 228 -24.35 -0.48 12.40
N PHE A 229 -24.32 0.26 11.29
CA PHE A 229 -25.11 -0.08 10.09
C PHE A 229 -24.70 -1.45 9.50
N VAL A 230 -23.40 -1.73 9.39
CA VAL A 230 -22.89 -3.04 8.94
C VAL A 230 -23.38 -4.16 9.88
N SER A 231 -23.32 -3.95 11.19
CA SER A 231 -23.75 -4.92 12.19
C SER A 231 -25.24 -5.24 12.13
N GLN A 232 -26.07 -4.29 11.70
CA GLN A 232 -27.52 -4.50 11.51
C GLN A 232 -27.84 -5.28 10.22
N ASN A 233 -26.89 -5.32 9.26
CA ASN A 233 -27.09 -5.87 7.92
C ASN A 233 -26.12 -7.02 7.59
N LEU A 234 -25.55 -7.70 8.59
CA LEU A 234 -24.45 -8.68 8.43
C LEU A 234 -24.69 -9.74 7.34
N ASP A 235 -25.93 -10.21 7.19
CA ASP A 235 -26.27 -11.29 6.25
C ASP A 235 -26.37 -10.82 4.78
N ASN A 236 -26.54 -9.52 4.56
CA ASN A 236 -26.87 -8.96 3.23
C ASN A 236 -25.90 -7.88 2.77
N ILE A 237 -24.80 -7.68 3.49
CA ILE A 237 -23.84 -6.61 3.20
C ILE A 237 -22.51 -7.16 2.68
N THR A 238 -22.03 -6.55 1.60
CA THR A 238 -20.68 -6.74 1.08
C THR A 238 -19.96 -5.40 1.04
N ILE A 239 -18.70 -5.38 1.49
CA ILE A 239 -17.84 -4.22 1.43
C ILE A 239 -16.83 -4.45 0.29
N VAL A 240 -16.74 -3.49 -0.62
CA VAL A 240 -15.73 -3.43 -1.68
C VAL A 240 -14.89 -2.19 -1.44
N SER A 241 -13.60 -2.35 -1.21
CA SER A 241 -12.68 -1.25 -0.93
C SER A 241 -11.61 -1.14 -2.00
N THR A 242 -11.37 0.08 -2.48
CA THR A 242 -10.21 0.43 -3.31
C THR A 242 -9.02 0.94 -2.48
N ASN A 243 -9.17 1.01 -1.15
CA ASN A 243 -8.17 1.56 -0.27
C ASN A 243 -7.17 0.50 0.19
N TRP A 244 -5.90 0.90 0.31
CA TRP A 244 -4.84 0.03 0.81
C TRP A 244 -4.80 -0.07 2.33
N ASP A 245 -5.40 0.88 3.07
CA ASP A 245 -5.41 0.90 4.54
C ASP A 245 -6.16 -0.28 5.17
N THR A 246 -5.93 -0.52 6.46
CA THR A 246 -6.59 -1.58 7.24
C THR A 246 -7.71 -1.06 8.15
N LEU A 247 -8.34 0.07 7.81
CA LEU A 247 -9.36 0.69 8.66
C LEU A 247 -10.56 -0.24 8.84
N TRP A 248 -11.06 -0.84 7.76
CA TRP A 248 -12.17 -1.79 7.80
C TRP A 248 -11.87 -2.96 8.73
N GLU A 249 -10.73 -3.62 8.52
CA GLU A 249 -10.27 -4.74 9.33
C GLU A 249 -10.18 -4.33 10.81
N GLY A 250 -9.53 -3.21 11.12
CA GLY A 250 -9.36 -2.75 12.50
C GLY A 250 -10.69 -2.42 13.20
N TYR A 251 -11.62 -1.75 12.51
CA TYR A 251 -12.93 -1.44 13.06
C TYR A 251 -13.80 -2.69 13.24
N LEU A 252 -13.86 -3.59 12.24
CA LEU A 252 -14.60 -4.84 12.34
C LEU A 252 -14.07 -5.71 13.49
N ASN A 253 -12.74 -5.84 13.61
CA ASN A 253 -12.10 -6.58 14.70
C ASN A 253 -12.44 -6.01 16.08
N LYS A 254 -12.37 -4.68 16.26
CA LYS A 254 -12.69 -4.04 17.55
C LYS A 254 -14.18 -4.14 17.91
N SER A 255 -15.06 -4.26 16.92
CA SER A 255 -16.49 -4.48 17.11
C SER A 255 -16.89 -5.95 17.21
N GLY A 256 -15.93 -6.88 17.18
CA GLY A 256 -16.21 -8.32 17.26
C GLY A 256 -16.93 -8.89 16.04
N ILE A 257 -16.89 -8.18 14.89
CA ILE A 257 -17.53 -8.61 13.65
C ILE A 257 -16.51 -9.40 12.83
N ASN A 258 -16.85 -10.66 12.52
CA ASN A 258 -16.05 -11.49 11.64
C ASN A 258 -16.17 -10.99 10.19
N TYR A 259 -15.07 -11.07 9.44
CA TYR A 259 -15.05 -10.75 8.02
C TYR A 259 -14.28 -11.81 7.23
N ASN A 260 -14.68 -11.98 5.97
CA ASN A 260 -14.03 -12.84 5.00
C ASN A 260 -13.42 -11.95 3.90
N LEU A 261 -12.11 -12.04 3.71
CA LEU A 261 -11.37 -11.27 2.70
C LEU A 261 -11.63 -11.73 1.26
N CYS A 262 -12.44 -12.79 1.08
CA CYS A 262 -12.76 -13.41 -0.21
C CYS A 262 -11.50 -13.91 -0.94
N LEU A 263 -10.52 -14.36 -0.16
CA LEU A 263 -9.28 -14.96 -0.64
C LEU A 263 -9.40 -16.48 -0.69
N ASN A 264 -8.54 -17.13 -1.46
CA ASN A 264 -8.51 -18.60 -1.53
C ASN A 264 -7.66 -19.14 -0.36
N ASP A 265 -8.32 -19.84 0.58
CA ASP A 265 -7.74 -20.32 1.86
C ASP A 265 -6.45 -21.14 1.72
N LYS A 266 -6.19 -21.74 0.56
CA LYS A 266 -4.93 -22.49 0.32
C LYS A 266 -3.71 -21.60 0.07
N TYR A 267 -3.91 -20.32 -0.20
CA TYR A 267 -2.86 -19.44 -0.72
C TYR A 267 -2.63 -18.20 0.15
N TYR A 268 -3.26 -18.09 1.33
CA TYR A 268 -2.93 -17.04 2.29
C TYR A 268 -2.81 -17.57 3.71
N LYS A 269 -2.07 -16.84 4.55
CA LYS A 269 -1.89 -17.15 5.97
C LYS A 269 -1.81 -15.89 6.81
N PHE A 270 -2.48 -15.86 7.95
CA PHE A 270 -2.35 -14.77 8.92
C PHE A 270 -1.18 -15.04 9.87
N ASP A 271 -0.47 -13.98 10.29
CA ASP A 271 0.48 -14.07 11.42
C ASP A 271 -0.25 -14.22 12.76
N SER A 272 -1.53 -13.86 12.80
CA SER A 272 -2.47 -14.06 13.89
C SER A 272 -3.15 -15.43 13.80
N LYS A 273 -3.51 -16.03 14.93
CA LYS A 273 -4.23 -17.33 14.97
C LYS A 273 -5.69 -17.21 14.48
N LYS A 274 -6.01 -16.28 13.57
CA LYS A 274 -7.37 -15.99 13.10
C LYS A 274 -7.92 -17.03 12.12
N GLU A 275 -7.07 -17.86 11.52
CA GLU A 275 -7.49 -18.96 10.63
C GLU A 275 -8.59 -19.85 11.25
N GLU A 276 -8.59 -20.01 12.57
CA GLU A 276 -9.59 -20.80 13.29
C GLU A 276 -10.97 -20.09 13.42
N ARG A 277 -11.05 -18.76 13.23
CA ARG A 277 -12.29 -17.96 13.43
C ARG A 277 -13.17 -17.81 12.20
N VAL A 278 -12.64 -18.07 11.00
CA VAL A 278 -13.38 -17.90 9.73
C VAL A 278 -14.45 -18.99 9.55
N SER A 279 -14.37 -20.09 10.30
CA SER A 279 -15.08 -21.33 9.99
C SER A 279 -16.42 -21.57 10.70
N ARG A 280 -16.95 -20.67 11.55
CA ARG A 280 -18.16 -21.01 12.36
C ARG A 280 -19.28 -19.97 12.51
N ASP A 281 -19.11 -18.70 12.09
CA ASP A 281 -20.13 -17.66 12.26
C ASP A 281 -20.37 -16.81 10.99
N LYS A 282 -21.50 -16.08 10.98
CA LYS A 282 -21.82 -15.01 10.01
C LYS A 282 -20.64 -14.06 9.84
N SER A 283 -20.19 -13.83 8.61
CA SER A 283 -19.06 -12.94 8.30
C SER A 283 -19.39 -11.97 7.17
N VAL A 284 -18.94 -10.73 7.33
CA VAL A 284 -19.05 -9.70 6.28
C VAL A 284 -18.01 -9.98 5.20
N LYS A 285 -18.42 -9.96 3.93
CA LYS A 285 -17.47 -10.03 2.81
C LYS A 285 -16.75 -8.69 2.69
N LEU A 286 -15.42 -8.70 2.81
CA LEU A 286 -14.55 -7.54 2.66
C LEU A 286 -13.59 -7.76 1.48
N ILE A 287 -13.91 -7.17 0.33
CA ILE A 287 -13.16 -7.36 -0.91
C ILE A 287 -12.24 -6.15 -1.11
N LYS A 288 -10.92 -6.37 -1.09
CA LYS A 288 -9.92 -5.31 -1.30
C LYS A 288 -9.33 -5.37 -2.70
N LEU A 289 -9.89 -4.60 -3.63
CA LEU A 289 -9.58 -4.71 -5.06
C LEU A 289 -8.12 -4.38 -5.39
N HIS A 290 -7.50 -3.48 -4.62
CA HIS A 290 -6.13 -3.01 -4.83
C HIS A 290 -5.14 -3.61 -3.84
N GLY A 291 -5.51 -4.68 -3.14
CA GLY A 291 -4.69 -5.27 -2.09
C GLY A 291 -4.72 -4.49 -0.78
N SER A 292 -3.70 -4.68 0.05
CA SER A 292 -3.62 -4.05 1.37
C SER A 292 -2.17 -3.83 1.79
N ILE A 293 -1.91 -2.75 2.54
CA ILE A 293 -0.57 -2.47 3.11
C ILE A 293 -0.06 -3.56 4.06
N ASN A 294 -0.91 -4.48 4.49
CA ASN A 294 -0.55 -5.57 5.36
C ASN A 294 -0.53 -6.94 4.67
N TRP A 295 -0.61 -6.96 3.33
CA TRP A 295 -0.55 -8.15 2.51
C TRP A 295 0.81 -8.26 1.82
N PHE A 296 1.40 -9.46 1.87
CA PHE A 296 2.74 -9.67 1.37
C PHE A 296 2.91 -10.99 0.66
N ARG A 297 3.28 -10.92 -0.62
CA ARG A 297 3.46 -12.06 -1.49
C ARG A 297 4.88 -12.62 -1.35
N CYS A 298 4.98 -13.94 -1.22
CA CYS A 298 6.24 -14.66 -1.30
C CYS A 298 6.65 -14.84 -2.75
N LEU A 299 7.86 -14.38 -3.11
CA LEU A 299 8.39 -14.52 -4.47
C LEU A 299 8.83 -15.96 -4.80
N ASP A 300 8.90 -16.84 -3.81
CA ASP A 300 9.25 -18.24 -4.01
C ASP A 300 8.03 -19.14 -4.23
N CYS A 301 7.04 -19.10 -3.32
CA CYS A 301 5.85 -19.98 -3.42
C CYS A 301 4.60 -19.29 -3.95
N GLY A 302 4.62 -17.96 -4.15
CA GLY A 302 3.46 -17.17 -4.58
C GLY A 302 2.38 -16.95 -3.52
N GLY A 303 2.55 -17.52 -2.32
CA GLY A 303 1.58 -17.40 -1.23
C GLY A 303 1.56 -16.03 -0.55
N LEU A 304 0.42 -15.67 0.04
CA LEU A 304 0.13 -14.37 0.66
C LEU A 304 0.22 -14.43 2.19
N SER A 305 1.19 -13.76 2.78
CA SER A 305 1.27 -13.52 4.23
C SER A 305 0.47 -12.26 4.58
N ILE A 306 -0.46 -12.37 5.55
CA ILE A 306 -1.24 -11.24 6.07
C ILE A 306 -0.74 -10.93 7.48
N ILE A 307 -0.16 -9.74 7.66
CA ILE A 307 0.49 -9.34 8.91
C ILE A 307 -0.44 -8.41 9.71
N GLU A 308 -0.82 -8.80 10.91
CA GLU A 308 -1.72 -8.03 11.78
C GLU A 308 -1.11 -7.71 13.15
N LYS A 309 -0.14 -8.51 13.62
CA LYS A 309 0.44 -8.35 14.98
C LYS A 309 1.51 -7.28 15.07
N GLN A 310 2.18 -6.99 13.95
CA GLN A 310 3.33 -6.11 13.93
C GLN A 310 3.01 -4.78 13.25
N PRO A 311 3.78 -3.73 13.55
CA PRO A 311 3.70 -2.50 12.80
C PRO A 311 3.88 -2.73 11.30
N TYR A 312 2.89 -2.35 10.49
CA TYR A 312 2.88 -2.64 9.06
C TYR A 312 4.14 -2.06 8.41
N GLY A 313 4.84 -2.88 7.62
CA GLY A 313 6.08 -2.48 6.95
C GLY A 313 7.31 -2.33 7.86
N LYS A 314 7.20 -2.30 9.20
CA LYS A 314 8.38 -2.31 10.08
C LYS A 314 9.20 -3.60 9.91
N TYR A 315 8.51 -4.73 9.76
CA TYR A 315 9.18 -6.02 9.54
C TYR A 315 9.93 -6.07 8.18
N LEU A 316 9.61 -5.18 7.22
CA LEU A 316 10.40 -5.02 5.98
C LEU A 316 11.73 -4.28 6.27
N PHE A 317 11.79 -3.49 7.32
CA PHE A 317 12.92 -2.62 7.62
C PHE A 317 13.57 -2.99 8.95
N ASP A 318 13.69 -4.28 9.21
CA ASP A 318 14.41 -4.82 10.36
C ASP A 318 15.62 -5.61 9.86
N ASP A 319 16.82 -5.14 10.21
CA ASP A 319 18.08 -5.79 9.84
C ASP A 319 18.35 -7.06 10.67
N SER A 320 17.73 -7.16 11.85
CA SER A 320 17.92 -8.27 12.78
C SER A 320 17.02 -9.48 12.47
N SER A 321 15.94 -9.27 11.72
CA SER A 321 15.02 -10.33 11.33
C SER A 321 15.17 -10.75 9.87
N SER A 322 15.03 -12.05 9.64
CA SER A 322 14.86 -12.61 8.30
C SER A 322 13.43 -12.39 7.82
N GLU A 323 13.27 -12.02 6.56
CA GLU A 323 11.97 -12.08 5.91
C GLU A 323 11.55 -13.55 5.83
N GLU A 324 10.48 -13.96 6.50
CA GLU A 324 9.96 -15.34 6.47
C GLU A 324 8.60 -15.38 5.78
N CYS A 325 8.41 -16.32 4.87
CA CYS A 325 7.10 -16.64 4.33
C CYS A 325 6.28 -17.46 5.35
N LEU A 326 5.09 -16.99 5.72
CA LEU A 326 4.24 -17.70 6.68
C LEU A 326 3.75 -19.07 6.16
N ILE A 327 3.71 -19.25 4.84
CA ILE A 327 3.20 -20.44 4.16
C ILE A 327 4.30 -21.48 3.94
N CYS A 328 5.33 -21.17 3.14
CA CYS A 328 6.38 -22.14 2.80
C CYS A 328 7.55 -22.16 3.80
N LYS A 329 7.56 -21.27 4.80
CA LYS A 329 8.59 -21.18 5.85
C LYS A 329 10.01 -20.90 5.36
N LYS A 330 10.20 -20.62 4.07
CA LYS A 330 11.46 -20.09 3.57
C LYS A 330 11.72 -18.72 4.17
N SER A 331 12.98 -18.48 4.46
CA SER A 331 13.44 -17.21 4.99
C SER A 331 14.61 -16.67 4.18
N SER A 332 14.69 -15.35 4.11
CA SER A 332 15.78 -14.63 3.46
C SER A 332 16.49 -13.72 4.45
N LYS A 333 17.83 -13.72 4.38
CA LYS A 333 18.71 -12.91 5.22
C LYS A 333 19.38 -11.82 4.38
N GLY A 334 19.78 -10.74 5.04
CA GLY A 334 20.48 -9.63 4.39
C GLY A 334 19.57 -8.87 3.42
N ASN A 335 20.07 -8.63 2.20
CA ASN A 335 19.41 -7.80 1.18
C ASN A 335 18.58 -8.59 0.17
N SER A 336 18.53 -9.92 0.28
CA SER A 336 17.76 -10.75 -0.64
C SER A 336 16.27 -10.54 -0.41
N VAL A 337 15.55 -10.20 -1.48
CA VAL A 337 14.10 -9.95 -1.43
C VAL A 337 13.36 -11.28 -1.55
N LEU A 338 12.65 -11.68 -0.49
CA LEU A 338 11.74 -12.85 -0.53
C LEU A 338 10.28 -12.40 -0.50
N ILE A 339 10.00 -11.33 0.22
CA ILE A 339 8.65 -10.87 0.50
C ILE A 339 8.42 -9.52 -0.17
N GLN A 340 7.35 -9.41 -0.96
CA GLN A 340 6.95 -8.19 -1.66
C GLN A 340 5.58 -7.73 -1.15
N PRO A 341 5.37 -6.42 -0.86
CA PRO A 341 4.04 -5.89 -0.61
C PRO A 341 3.08 -6.17 -1.78
N GLU A 342 1.89 -6.70 -1.49
CA GLU A 342 0.89 -7.06 -2.48
C GLU A 342 -0.20 -5.98 -2.53
N ILE A 343 0.08 -4.92 -3.31
CA ILE A 343 -0.86 -3.86 -3.63
C ILE A 343 -0.84 -3.57 -5.13
N ILE A 344 -1.99 -3.20 -5.68
CA ILE A 344 -2.04 -2.52 -6.97
C ILE A 344 -1.62 -1.08 -6.70
N THR A 345 -0.45 -0.71 -7.20
CA THR A 345 0.14 0.62 -7.06
C THR A 345 -0.77 1.69 -7.69
N PRO A 346 -0.63 2.96 -7.29
CA PRO A 346 -1.25 4.04 -8.04
C PRO A 346 -0.56 4.16 -9.39
N THR A 347 -1.07 3.48 -10.40
CA THR A 347 -0.50 3.46 -11.75
C THR A 347 -1.62 3.58 -12.77
N MET A 348 -1.31 4.18 -13.91
CA MET A 348 -2.21 4.25 -15.07
C MET A 348 -2.28 2.90 -15.79
N ILE A 349 -1.38 1.95 -15.50
CA ILE A 349 -1.27 0.65 -16.17
C ILE A 349 -1.43 -0.46 -15.12
N LYS A 350 -2.66 -0.67 -14.64
CA LYS A 350 -2.92 -1.65 -13.57
C LYS A 350 -2.77 -3.08 -14.09
N SER A 351 -1.99 -3.89 -13.37
CA SER A 351 -1.90 -5.33 -13.64
C SER A 351 -2.82 -6.11 -12.71
N ILE A 352 -3.91 -6.64 -13.26
CA ILE A 352 -4.94 -7.42 -12.54
C ILE A 352 -4.88 -8.91 -12.96
N ASP A 353 -3.89 -9.29 -13.78
CA ASP A 353 -3.81 -10.62 -14.40
C ASP A 353 -3.14 -11.69 -13.52
N ASN A 354 -3.12 -11.48 -12.20
CA ASN A 354 -2.74 -12.52 -11.27
C ASN A 354 -3.99 -13.20 -10.68
N GLN A 355 -3.83 -14.46 -10.24
CA GLN A 355 -4.97 -15.26 -9.76
C GLN A 355 -5.66 -14.62 -8.54
N LEU A 356 -4.88 -13.96 -7.67
CA LEU A 356 -5.38 -13.25 -6.49
C LEU A 356 -6.39 -12.18 -6.89
N TYR A 357 -5.99 -11.24 -7.75
CA TYR A 357 -6.85 -10.14 -8.18
C TYR A 357 -8.00 -10.62 -9.06
N ARG A 358 -7.79 -11.58 -9.96
CA ARG A 358 -8.91 -12.18 -10.74
C ARG A 358 -10.02 -12.72 -9.83
N ASN A 359 -9.67 -13.38 -8.72
CA ASN A 359 -10.65 -13.90 -7.77
C ASN A 359 -11.36 -12.79 -6.98
N LEU A 360 -10.62 -11.79 -6.51
CA LEU A 360 -11.18 -10.64 -5.80
C LEU A 360 -12.15 -9.85 -6.69
N TRP A 361 -11.74 -9.56 -7.92
CA TRP A 361 -12.54 -8.83 -8.90
C TRP A 361 -13.76 -9.62 -9.36
N LYS A 362 -13.65 -10.94 -9.52
CA LYS A 362 -14.81 -11.82 -9.76
C LYS A 362 -15.79 -11.81 -8.59
N SER A 363 -15.29 -11.81 -7.35
CA SER A 363 -16.13 -11.73 -6.15
C SER A 363 -16.87 -10.38 -6.08
N ALA A 364 -16.19 -9.27 -6.41
CA ALA A 364 -16.81 -7.95 -6.47
C ALA A 364 -17.85 -7.87 -7.59
N SER A 365 -17.54 -8.39 -8.79
CA SER A 365 -18.49 -8.49 -9.90
C SER A 365 -19.77 -9.21 -9.47
N PHE A 366 -19.65 -10.38 -8.84
CA PHE A 366 -20.81 -11.13 -8.36
C PHE A 366 -21.62 -10.36 -7.31
N ALA A 367 -20.95 -9.69 -6.37
CA ALA A 367 -21.63 -8.88 -5.36
C ALA A 367 -22.41 -7.71 -6.00
N LEU A 368 -21.79 -6.99 -6.94
CA LEU A 368 -22.39 -5.86 -7.65
C LEU A 368 -23.58 -6.28 -8.51
N MET A 369 -23.47 -7.40 -9.24
CA MET A 369 -24.55 -7.96 -10.06
C MET A 369 -25.81 -8.28 -9.26
N ASN A 370 -25.66 -8.62 -7.98
CA ASN A 370 -26.74 -9.04 -7.11
C ASN A 370 -27.18 -7.94 -6.13
N ALA A 371 -26.64 -6.73 -6.23
CA ALA A 371 -26.94 -5.66 -5.30
C ALA A 371 -28.29 -5.00 -5.64
N ASP A 372 -29.13 -4.83 -4.63
CA ASP A 372 -30.34 -4.01 -4.71
C ASP A 372 -30.01 -2.54 -4.42
N LYS A 373 -28.99 -2.30 -3.58
CA LYS A 373 -28.51 -0.97 -3.21
C LYS A 373 -26.98 -0.91 -3.17
N ILE A 374 -26.40 0.14 -3.74
CA ILE A 374 -24.97 0.47 -3.68
C ILE A 374 -24.78 1.80 -2.95
N ILE A 375 -23.88 1.80 -1.97
CA ILE A 375 -23.51 3.01 -1.22
C ILE A 375 -22.03 3.29 -1.48
N PHE A 376 -21.73 4.29 -2.29
CA PHE A 376 -20.38 4.79 -2.48
C PHE A 376 -20.01 5.74 -1.35
N ILE A 377 -18.85 5.53 -0.71
CA ILE A 377 -18.34 6.38 0.37
C ILE A 377 -16.94 6.86 0.02
N GLY A 378 -16.82 8.15 -0.30
CA GLY A 378 -15.53 8.79 -0.53
C GLY A 378 -14.73 8.23 -1.72
N TYR A 379 -15.39 7.49 -2.63
CA TYR A 379 -14.81 7.09 -3.91
C TYR A 379 -15.07 8.21 -4.93
N SER A 380 -14.00 8.84 -5.41
CA SER A 380 -14.11 10.02 -6.28
C SER A 380 -14.39 9.66 -7.75
N PHE A 381 -14.43 8.38 -8.10
CA PHE A 381 -14.54 7.90 -9.48
C PHE A 381 -13.37 8.40 -10.37
N PRO A 382 -12.09 8.23 -9.95
CA PRO A 382 -10.93 8.78 -10.66
C PRO A 382 -10.75 8.18 -12.05
N LEU A 383 -10.31 9.00 -13.02
CA LEU A 383 -10.10 8.56 -14.41
C LEU A 383 -9.06 7.44 -14.52
N ALA A 384 -8.01 7.53 -13.69
CA ALA A 384 -6.96 6.55 -13.52
C ALA A 384 -7.44 5.15 -13.14
N ASP A 385 -8.56 5.02 -12.42
CA ASP A 385 -9.10 3.74 -11.97
C ASP A 385 -10.07 3.16 -13.01
N TYR A 386 -9.63 3.16 -14.27
CA TYR A 386 -10.45 2.81 -15.42
C TYR A 386 -11.01 1.39 -15.31
N GLU A 387 -10.19 0.43 -14.88
CA GLU A 387 -10.59 -0.95 -14.72
C GLU A 387 -11.74 -1.09 -13.71
N PHE A 388 -11.69 -0.38 -12.58
CA PHE A 388 -12.76 -0.46 -11.58
C PHE A 388 -14.02 0.25 -12.08
N ARG A 389 -13.88 1.37 -12.80
CA ARG A 389 -15.02 2.03 -13.46
C ARG A 389 -15.73 1.09 -14.43
N MET A 390 -14.97 0.33 -15.23
CA MET A 390 -15.53 -0.70 -16.12
C MET A 390 -16.21 -1.83 -15.33
N LEU A 391 -15.62 -2.29 -14.23
CA LEU A 391 -16.23 -3.29 -13.36
C LEU A 391 -17.59 -2.80 -12.85
N LEU A 392 -17.68 -1.58 -12.36
CA LEU A 392 -18.93 -1.02 -11.87
C LEU A 392 -19.98 -0.89 -12.99
N GLN A 393 -19.60 -0.31 -14.13
CA GLN A 393 -20.46 -0.19 -15.32
C GLN A 393 -21.06 -1.51 -15.79
N LYS A 394 -20.24 -2.56 -15.81
CA LYS A 394 -20.64 -3.86 -16.33
C LYS A 394 -21.57 -4.62 -15.38
N ASN A 395 -21.46 -4.38 -14.08
CA ASN A 395 -22.05 -5.25 -13.06
C ASN A 395 -23.14 -4.60 -12.23
N ILE A 396 -23.22 -3.27 -12.15
CA ILE A 396 -24.33 -2.62 -11.44
C ILE A 396 -25.58 -2.65 -12.32
N SER A 397 -26.66 -3.21 -11.79
CA SER A 397 -27.97 -3.23 -12.45
C SER A 397 -28.55 -1.82 -12.55
N GLU A 398 -29.28 -1.54 -13.64
CA GLU A 398 -29.98 -0.26 -13.82
C GLU A 398 -31.06 -0.01 -12.75
N ASN A 399 -31.58 -1.08 -12.15
CA ASN A 399 -32.59 -1.01 -11.10
C ASN A 399 -32.01 -0.84 -9.69
N ALA A 400 -30.69 -0.95 -9.53
CA ALA A 400 -30.07 -0.83 -8.22
C ALA A 400 -30.07 0.64 -7.77
N GLU A 401 -30.46 0.86 -6.52
CA GLU A 401 -30.41 2.19 -5.89
C GLU A 401 -28.95 2.58 -5.65
N ILE A 402 -28.57 3.81 -6.00
CA ILE A 402 -27.20 4.30 -5.81
C ILE A 402 -27.20 5.55 -4.93
N ASP A 403 -26.56 5.43 -3.78
CA ASP A 403 -26.22 6.56 -2.91
C ASP A 403 -24.73 6.88 -3.01
N VAL A 404 -24.40 8.14 -3.27
CA VAL A 404 -23.03 8.63 -3.40
C VAL A 404 -22.73 9.63 -2.29
N VAL A 405 -21.88 9.22 -1.35
CA VAL A 405 -21.53 9.99 -0.16
C VAL A 405 -20.13 10.59 -0.32
N LEU A 406 -20.10 11.91 -0.44
CA LEU A 406 -18.91 12.71 -0.74
C LEU A 406 -18.63 13.73 0.37
N HIS A 407 -17.47 14.39 0.26
CA HIS A 407 -17.10 15.47 1.17
C HIS A 407 -17.72 16.79 0.70
N TYR A 408 -17.86 17.75 1.63
CA TYR A 408 -18.54 19.02 1.33
C TYR A 408 -17.81 19.84 0.26
N THR A 409 -16.51 19.59 0.06
CA THR A 409 -15.69 20.22 -0.99
C THR A 409 -16.03 19.73 -2.38
N ASP A 410 -16.67 18.57 -2.51
CA ASP A 410 -17.09 17.99 -3.79
C ASP A 410 -18.47 18.51 -4.22
N ASN A 411 -19.13 19.34 -3.41
CA ASN A 411 -20.46 19.86 -3.70
C ASN A 411 -20.42 20.89 -4.86
N PRO A 412 -21.05 20.63 -6.02
CA PRO A 412 -21.05 21.55 -7.16
C PRO A 412 -21.66 22.91 -6.86
N GLN A 413 -22.52 23.02 -5.84
CA GLN A 413 -23.13 24.28 -5.42
C GLN A 413 -22.13 25.23 -4.73
N ARG A 414 -20.98 24.71 -4.28
CA ARG A 414 -19.93 25.51 -3.62
C ARG A 414 -18.89 26.05 -4.60
N ILE A 415 -18.94 25.66 -5.87
CA ILE A 415 -18.06 26.19 -6.91
C ILE A 415 -18.43 27.65 -7.21
N ALA A 416 -17.42 28.53 -7.16
CA ALA A 416 -17.61 29.95 -7.44
C ALA A 416 -18.12 30.18 -8.87
N LYS A 417 -18.92 31.24 -9.08
CA LYS A 417 -19.51 31.52 -10.41
C LYS A 417 -18.47 31.61 -11.53
N ARG A 418 -17.29 32.18 -11.25
CA ARG A 418 -16.17 32.28 -12.22
C ARG A 418 -15.57 30.93 -12.62
N ASP A 419 -15.73 29.92 -11.76
CA ASP A 419 -15.13 28.59 -11.88
C ASP A 419 -16.18 27.54 -12.29
N GLN A 420 -17.36 27.96 -12.76
CA GLN A 420 -18.45 27.05 -13.14
C GLN A 420 -18.03 26.03 -14.20
N HIS A 421 -17.12 26.41 -15.10
CA HIS A 421 -16.56 25.50 -16.08
C HIS A 421 -15.85 24.31 -15.41
N LEU A 422 -15.36 24.39 -14.18
CA LEU A 422 -14.69 23.27 -13.51
C LEU A 422 -15.65 22.20 -12.95
N LYS A 423 -16.98 22.41 -13.03
CA LYS A 423 -17.95 21.43 -12.50
C LYS A 423 -17.82 20.05 -13.15
N TYR A 424 -17.48 19.97 -14.44
CA TYR A 424 -17.26 18.68 -15.14
C TYR A 424 -16.11 17.85 -14.56
N LEU A 425 -15.23 18.44 -13.75
CA LEU A 425 -14.14 17.74 -13.08
C LEU A 425 -14.57 17.13 -11.73
N LEU A 426 -15.75 17.47 -11.21
CA LEU A 426 -16.20 17.00 -9.91
C LEU A 426 -16.62 15.53 -9.96
N PRO A 427 -16.57 14.81 -8.83
CA PRO A 427 -17.08 13.45 -8.74
C PRO A 427 -18.53 13.31 -9.23
N GLU A 428 -19.43 14.25 -8.90
CA GLU A 428 -20.86 14.20 -9.28
C GLU A 428 -21.04 13.92 -10.78
N GLU A 429 -20.40 14.72 -11.63
CA GLU A 429 -20.48 14.59 -13.09
C GLU A 429 -19.96 13.24 -13.56
N ARG A 430 -18.85 12.73 -12.98
CA ARG A 430 -18.31 11.41 -13.32
C ARG A 430 -19.25 10.26 -12.95
N TYR A 431 -20.02 10.38 -11.87
CA TYR A 431 -21.05 9.41 -11.51
C TYR A 431 -22.25 9.52 -12.46
N LEU A 432 -22.69 10.73 -12.80
CA LEU A 432 -23.81 10.96 -13.72
C LEU A 432 -23.51 10.46 -15.14
N ASP A 433 -22.28 10.64 -15.63
CA ASP A 433 -21.82 10.13 -16.92
C ASP A 433 -21.95 8.61 -17.01
N VAL A 434 -21.72 7.92 -15.88
CA VAL A 434 -21.66 6.46 -15.85
C VAL A 434 -22.99 5.82 -15.46
N PHE A 435 -23.70 6.38 -14.48
CA PHE A 435 -24.92 5.81 -13.90
C PHE A 435 -26.16 6.66 -14.19
N LYS A 436 -26.20 7.31 -15.36
CA LYS A 436 -27.33 8.14 -15.79
C LYS A 436 -28.69 7.44 -15.65
N ARG A 437 -28.73 6.11 -15.90
CA ARG A 437 -29.95 5.30 -15.83
C ARG A 437 -30.42 5.02 -14.40
N ASN A 438 -29.50 4.97 -13.43
CA ASN A 438 -29.80 4.72 -12.02
C ASN A 438 -30.29 5.97 -11.28
N ASN A 439 -30.03 7.17 -11.82
CA ASN A 439 -30.34 8.45 -11.19
C ASN A 439 -29.80 8.54 -9.74
N PRO A 440 -28.46 8.53 -9.54
CA PRO A 440 -27.85 8.43 -8.21
C PRO A 440 -28.20 9.60 -7.29
N HIS A 441 -28.33 9.32 -5.99
CA HIS A 441 -28.53 10.32 -4.95
C HIS A 441 -27.20 10.78 -4.37
N PHE A 442 -26.98 12.09 -4.27
CA PHE A 442 -25.72 12.67 -3.77
C PHE A 442 -25.85 13.26 -2.37
N TYR A 443 -24.90 12.92 -1.50
CA TYR A 443 -24.82 13.39 -0.12
C TYR A 443 -23.45 14.00 0.16
N TYR A 444 -23.40 15.31 0.42
CA TYR A 444 -22.15 16.07 0.54
C TYR A 444 -21.65 16.31 1.97
N ASN A 445 -22.40 15.87 2.98
CA ASN A 445 -22.06 16.14 4.39
C ASN A 445 -21.22 15.03 5.03
N GLY A 446 -20.60 14.17 4.22
CA GLY A 446 -19.82 13.03 4.68
C GLY A 446 -20.66 11.89 5.25
N PHE A 447 -20.00 10.74 5.45
CA PHE A 447 -20.67 9.50 5.83
C PHE A 447 -21.18 9.47 7.27
N GLU A 448 -20.58 10.25 8.17
CA GLU A 448 -21.14 10.39 9.53
C GLU A 448 -22.59 10.88 9.49
N ASN A 449 -22.87 11.91 8.69
CA ASN A 449 -24.21 12.47 8.56
C ASN A 449 -25.15 11.55 7.78
N TYR A 450 -24.65 10.85 6.77
CA TYR A 450 -25.44 9.89 6.00
C TYR A 450 -25.94 8.74 6.90
N PHE A 451 -25.06 8.11 7.66
CA PHE A 451 -25.46 7.01 8.56
C PHE A 451 -26.20 7.49 9.81
N ASN A 452 -26.13 8.77 10.18
CA ASN A 452 -26.98 9.33 11.23
C ASN A 452 -28.47 9.41 10.88
N ARG A 453 -28.79 9.55 9.59
CA ARG A 453 -30.17 9.73 9.12
C ARG A 453 -30.84 8.41 8.73
N ASN A 454 -30.02 7.38 8.51
CA ASN A 454 -30.41 6.09 7.94
C ASN A 454 -30.22 4.91 8.91
N ILE A 455 -29.88 5.19 10.17
CA ILE A 455 -29.94 4.28 11.32
C ILE A 455 -31.07 4.79 12.21
#